data_AF-F9N4X7-F1
#
_entry.id   AF-F9N4X7-F1
#
_cell.length_a   1.000
_cell.length_b   1.000
_cell.length_c   1.000
_cell.angle_alpha   90.00
_cell.angle_beta   90.00
_cell.angle_gamma   90.00
#
_symmetry.space_group_name_H-M   'P 1'
#
loop_
_entity.id
_entity.type
_entity.pdbx_description
1 polymer ?
#
loop_
_entity_poly.entity_id
_entity_poly.type
_entity_poly.pdbx_seq_one_letter_code
_entity_poly.pdbx_strand_id
1 'polypeptide(L)'
;MIGKVSEEQIRRIQIRETILSHIERERELFYKGIKVLSLFFIDEVAKYKQYNEAKDAFNGIYADMFEEEYRDIVGNLQTRLGEDDYVRYLDTIALEKTHAGYFSVDKQGAMVDSKLSRKETTTDDVSAYDLIMKNKELLLDRDPEISPVRFIFSHSALREGWDNPNVFQICTLKQSSS
;
A
#
# COMPACT_ATOMS: atom_id res chain seq x y z
N MET A 1 -7.95 28.34 -1.22
CA MET A 1 -8.42 27.17 -1.99
C MET A 1 -7.37 26.64 -2.98
N ILE A 2 -6.43 27.47 -3.48
CA ILE A 2 -5.40 27.08 -4.46
C ILE A 2 -4.36 26.08 -3.90
N GLY A 3 -4.03 26.12 -2.60
CA GLY A 3 -3.04 25.23 -2.00
C GLY A 3 -3.46 23.76 -1.84
N LYS A 4 -4.74 23.50 -1.49
CA LYS A 4 -5.24 22.14 -1.22
C LYS A 4 -5.30 21.27 -2.49
N VAL A 5 -5.72 21.86 -3.60
CA VAL A 5 -5.76 21.17 -4.91
C VAL A 5 -4.36 20.80 -5.37
N SER A 6 -3.37 21.67 -5.12
CA SER A 6 -1.97 21.39 -5.45
C SER A 6 -1.39 20.21 -4.64
N GLU A 7 -1.65 20.17 -3.33
CA GLU A 7 -1.20 19.05 -2.49
C GLU A 7 -1.80 17.72 -2.94
N GLU A 8 -3.10 17.69 -3.21
CA GLU A 8 -3.80 16.50 -3.67
C GLU A 8 -3.22 15.97 -4.99
N GLN A 9 -2.95 16.87 -5.94
CA GLN A 9 -2.31 16.54 -7.21
C GLN A 9 -0.89 16.00 -7.01
N ILE A 10 -0.10 16.59 -6.10
CA ILE A 10 1.24 16.09 -5.77
C ILE A 10 1.14 14.65 -5.23
N ARG A 11 0.19 14.36 -4.33
CA ARG A 11 -0.01 13.00 -3.80
C ARG A 11 -0.42 12.01 -4.87
N ARG A 12 -1.34 12.41 -5.76
CA ARG A 12 -1.74 11.58 -6.90
C ARG A 12 -0.55 11.26 -7.81
N ILE A 13 0.31 12.23 -8.10
CA ILE A 13 1.55 12.02 -8.87
C ILE A 13 2.48 11.04 -8.13
N GLN A 14 2.70 11.22 -6.83
CA GLN A 14 3.54 10.32 -6.04
C GLN A 14 3.02 8.87 -6.05
N ILE A 15 1.70 8.69 -5.92
CA ILE A 15 1.05 7.39 -6.00
C ILE A 15 1.24 6.79 -7.40
N ARG A 16 0.94 7.55 -8.45
CA ARG A 16 1.08 7.12 -9.86
C ARG A 16 2.50 6.67 -10.19
N GLU A 17 3.51 7.49 -9.85
CA GLU A 17 4.92 7.17 -10.10
C GLU A 17 5.39 5.93 -9.32
N THR A 18 4.87 5.74 -8.10
CA THR A 18 5.17 4.55 -7.30
C THR A 18 4.58 3.29 -7.94
N ILE A 19 3.34 3.36 -8.45
CA ILE A 19 2.69 2.24 -9.16
C ILE A 19 3.44 1.91 -10.45
N LEU A 20 3.81 2.92 -11.24
CA LEU A 20 4.59 2.73 -12.46
C LEU A 20 5.93 2.04 -12.17
N SER A 21 6.68 2.56 -11.21
CA SER A 21 7.97 2.00 -10.78
C SER A 21 7.84 0.58 -10.24
N HIS A 22 6.76 0.29 -9.51
CA HIS A 22 6.45 -1.04 -9.03
C HIS A 22 6.20 -2.01 -10.19
N ILE A 23 5.30 -1.67 -11.11
CA ILE A 23 4.92 -2.54 -12.24
C ILE A 23 6.10 -2.81 -13.15
N GLU A 24 6.96 -1.80 -13.39
CA GLU A 24 8.19 -1.98 -14.16
C GLU A 24 9.12 -3.00 -13.48
N ARG A 25 9.39 -2.82 -12.19
CA ARG A 25 10.24 -3.73 -11.41
C ARG A 25 9.64 -5.12 -11.26
N GLU A 26 8.33 -5.20 -11.03
CA GLU A 26 7.61 -6.48 -10.90
C GLU A 26 7.70 -7.27 -12.20
N ARG A 27 7.53 -6.63 -13.36
CA ARG A 27 7.69 -7.30 -14.64
C ARG A 27 9.12 -7.83 -14.87
N GLU A 28 10.15 -7.05 -14.50
CA GLU A 28 11.56 -7.49 -14.60
C GLU A 28 11.86 -8.72 -13.74
N LEU A 29 11.23 -8.80 -12.57
CA LEU A 29 11.49 -9.81 -11.55
C LEU A 29 10.51 -10.99 -11.60
N PHE A 30 9.37 -10.83 -12.28
CA PHE A 30 8.34 -11.85 -12.45
C PHE A 30 8.93 -13.15 -13.02
N TYR A 31 9.73 -13.03 -14.08
CA TYR A 31 10.40 -14.16 -14.72
C TYR A 31 11.55 -14.78 -13.90
N LYS A 32 12.07 -14.04 -12.91
CA LYS A 32 13.06 -14.55 -11.94
C LYS A 32 12.41 -15.17 -10.71
N GLY A 33 11.09 -15.10 -10.65
CA GLY A 33 10.31 -15.58 -9.54
C GLY A 33 10.51 -14.84 -8.24
N ILE A 34 10.71 -13.53 -8.33
CA ILE A 34 10.81 -12.66 -7.16
C ILE A 34 9.55 -11.80 -7.13
N LYS A 35 8.81 -11.89 -6.02
CA LYS A 35 7.68 -11.02 -5.76
C LYS A 35 8.15 -9.61 -5.42
N VAL A 36 7.47 -8.59 -5.94
CA VAL A 36 7.76 -7.19 -5.64
C VAL A 36 6.70 -6.65 -4.70
N LEU A 37 7.15 -5.93 -3.68
CA LEU A 37 6.31 -5.20 -2.75
C LEU A 37 6.68 -3.71 -2.82
N SER A 38 5.70 -2.85 -2.61
CA SER A 38 5.90 -1.41 -2.39
C SER A 38 5.16 -0.95 -1.15
N LEU A 39 5.74 0.02 -0.45
CA LEU A 39 5.22 0.52 0.82
C LEU A 39 4.91 2.02 0.73
N PHE A 40 3.69 2.37 1.11
CA PHE A 40 3.21 3.73 1.28
C PHE A 40 3.15 4.09 2.76
N PHE A 41 3.86 5.16 3.15
CA PHE A 41 3.69 5.77 4.45
C PHE A 41 2.70 6.92 4.39
N ILE A 42 1.62 6.79 5.15
CA ILE A 42 0.60 7.82 5.28
C ILE A 42 0.64 8.38 6.70
N ASP A 43 0.09 9.57 6.88
CA ASP A 43 0.00 10.25 8.16
C ASP A 43 -1.26 9.85 8.95
N GLU A 44 -2.36 9.53 8.28
CA GLU A 44 -3.65 9.24 8.91
C GLU A 44 -4.35 8.02 8.28
N VAL A 45 -4.92 7.13 9.10
CA VAL A 45 -5.69 5.97 8.61
C VAL A 45 -6.88 6.42 7.78
N ALA A 46 -7.52 7.53 8.16
CA ALA A 46 -8.68 8.08 7.45
C ALA A 46 -8.38 8.37 5.96
N LYS A 47 -7.11 8.59 5.58
CA LYS A 47 -6.72 8.77 4.17
C LYS A 47 -6.67 7.45 3.40
N TYR A 48 -6.60 6.31 4.07
CA TYR A 48 -6.66 4.98 3.47
C TYR A 48 -8.02 4.29 3.67
N LYS A 49 -8.56 4.29 4.89
CA LYS A 49 -9.83 3.64 5.23
C LYS A 49 -10.63 4.48 6.22
N GLN A 50 -11.93 4.61 5.94
CA GLN A 50 -12.91 5.31 6.76
C GLN A 50 -14.07 4.37 7.09
N TYR A 51 -14.86 4.74 8.10
CA TYR A 51 -16.02 3.97 8.55
C TYR A 51 -17.22 4.91 8.69
N ASN A 52 -18.37 4.51 8.15
CA ASN A 52 -19.60 5.30 8.27
C ASN A 52 -20.25 5.11 9.67
N GLU A 53 -21.39 5.78 9.93
CA GLU A 53 -22.12 5.63 11.19
C GLU A 53 -22.59 4.18 11.46
N ALA A 54 -22.84 3.41 10.39
CA ALA A 54 -23.20 2.00 10.45
C ALA A 54 -21.97 1.06 10.60
N LYS A 55 -20.76 1.61 10.67
CA LYS A 55 -19.46 0.91 10.72
C LYS A 55 -19.09 0.15 9.44
N ASP A 56 -19.71 0.46 8.31
CA ASP A 56 -19.25 -0.05 7.03
C ASP A 56 -17.96 0.65 6.63
N ALA A 57 -16.97 -0.15 6.23
CA ALA A 57 -15.67 0.34 5.80
C ALA A 57 -15.73 0.82 4.35
N PHE A 58 -15.21 2.01 4.10
CA PHE A 58 -15.04 2.56 2.76
C PHE A 58 -13.67 3.21 2.60
N ASN A 59 -13.27 3.46 1.36
CA ASN A 59 -11.94 3.96 1.08
C ASN A 59 -11.75 5.41 1.56
N GLY A 60 -10.52 5.69 1.97
CA GLY A 60 -10.02 7.05 2.11
C GLY A 60 -9.47 7.55 0.78
N ILE A 61 -9.20 8.86 0.72
CA ILE A 61 -8.78 9.54 -0.50
C ILE A 61 -7.55 8.92 -1.20
N TYR A 62 -6.56 8.42 -0.44
CA TYR A 62 -5.37 7.77 -1.02
C TYR A 62 -5.65 6.36 -1.53
N ALA A 63 -6.60 5.63 -0.93
CA ALA A 63 -7.02 4.35 -1.47
C ALA A 63 -7.79 4.53 -2.78
N ASP A 64 -8.70 5.51 -2.86
CA ASP A 64 -9.40 5.84 -4.10
C ASP A 64 -8.44 6.28 -5.21
N MET A 65 -7.50 7.20 -4.91
CA MET A 65 -6.45 7.59 -5.85
C MET A 65 -5.62 6.41 -6.31
N PHE A 66 -5.23 5.52 -5.40
CA PHE A 66 -4.45 4.35 -5.72
C PHE A 66 -5.21 3.44 -6.69
N GLU A 67 -6.47 3.11 -6.39
CA GLU A 67 -7.29 2.23 -7.22
C GLU A 67 -7.55 2.82 -8.62
N GLU A 68 -7.80 4.13 -8.70
CA GLU A 68 -7.97 4.86 -9.97
C GLU A 68 -6.70 4.83 -10.82
N GLU A 69 -5.57 5.25 -10.26
CA GLU A 69 -4.30 5.31 -10.98
C GLU A 69 -3.81 3.91 -11.36
N TYR A 70 -3.98 2.91 -10.48
CA TYR A 70 -3.63 1.53 -10.76
C TYR A 70 -4.42 0.97 -11.95
N ARG A 71 -5.74 1.19 -11.96
CA ARG A 71 -6.62 0.76 -13.04
C ARG A 71 -6.24 1.40 -14.37
N ASP A 72 -5.96 2.70 -14.37
CA ASP A 72 -5.48 3.41 -15.56
C ASP A 72 -4.16 2.81 -16.08
N ILE A 73 -3.18 2.61 -15.20
CA ILE A 73 -1.86 2.09 -15.59
C ILE A 73 -1.96 0.67 -16.14
N VAL A 74 -2.67 -0.24 -15.46
CA VAL A 74 -2.80 -1.64 -15.90
C VAL A 74 -3.62 -1.74 -17.18
N GLY A 75 -4.70 -0.96 -17.32
CA GLY A 75 -5.49 -0.92 -18.57
C GLY A 75 -4.66 -0.43 -19.76
N ASN A 76 -3.83 0.59 -19.57
CA ASN A 76 -2.89 1.05 -20.60
C ASN A 76 -1.82 0.00 -20.90
N LEU A 77 -1.33 -0.73 -19.89
CA LEU A 77 -0.35 -1.80 -20.07
C LEU A 77 -0.91 -2.96 -20.92
N GLN A 78 -2.11 -3.44 -20.58
CA GLN A 78 -2.84 -4.48 -21.33
C GLN A 78 -3.01 -4.09 -22.80
N THR A 79 -3.43 -2.85 -23.06
CA THR A 79 -3.63 -2.33 -24.43
C THR A 79 -2.33 -2.34 -25.25
N ARG A 80 -1.18 -2.08 -24.60
CA ARG A 80 0.12 -1.99 -25.28
C ARG A 80 0.82 -3.33 -25.48
N LEU A 81 0.67 -4.27 -24.54
CA LEU A 81 1.45 -5.51 -24.51
C LEU A 81 0.66 -6.76 -24.96
N GLY A 82 -0.68 -6.72 -24.93
CA GLY A 82 -1.49 -7.89 -25.26
C GLY A 82 -1.36 -9.02 -24.22
N GLU A 83 -1.37 -10.27 -24.67
CA GLU A 83 -1.37 -11.47 -23.81
C GLU A 83 0.04 -11.90 -23.33
N ASP A 84 0.69 -11.03 -22.55
CA ASP A 84 1.90 -11.37 -21.79
C ASP A 84 1.49 -12.21 -20.55
N ASP A 85 2.30 -13.21 -20.15
CA ASP A 85 2.06 -14.01 -18.93
C ASP A 85 2.01 -13.12 -17.68
N TYR A 86 2.79 -12.03 -17.67
CA TYR A 86 2.72 -11.05 -16.62
C TYR A 86 1.35 -10.32 -16.60
N VAL A 87 0.79 -9.98 -17.77
CA VAL A 87 -0.53 -9.36 -17.86
C VAL A 87 -1.61 -10.32 -17.36
N ARG A 88 -1.55 -11.60 -17.75
CA ARG A 88 -2.47 -12.62 -17.24
C ARG A 88 -2.37 -12.77 -15.71
N TYR A 89 -1.15 -12.74 -15.16
CA TYR A 89 -0.95 -12.73 -13.71
C TYR A 89 -1.64 -11.52 -13.06
N LEU A 90 -1.51 -10.32 -13.62
CA LEU A 90 -2.21 -9.13 -13.11
C LEU A 90 -3.73 -9.31 -13.13
N ASP A 91 -4.28 -9.93 -14.18
CA ASP A 91 -5.73 -10.16 -14.35
C ASP A 91 -6.32 -11.12 -13.30
N THR A 92 -5.49 -11.99 -12.71
CA THR A 92 -5.94 -12.86 -11.61
C THR A 92 -6.10 -12.12 -10.27
N ILE A 93 -5.53 -10.92 -10.14
CA ILE A 93 -5.55 -10.16 -8.90
C ILE A 93 -6.65 -9.11 -8.96
N ALA A 94 -7.68 -9.26 -8.13
CA ALA A 94 -8.67 -8.20 -7.95
C ALA A 94 -8.00 -6.91 -7.46
N LEU A 95 -8.41 -5.77 -8.02
CA LEU A 95 -7.86 -4.45 -7.72
C LEU A 95 -7.80 -4.17 -6.21
N GLU A 96 -8.91 -4.42 -5.52
CA GLU A 96 -9.09 -4.14 -4.10
C GLU A 96 -8.23 -5.06 -3.22
N LYS A 97 -7.73 -6.18 -3.78
CA LYS A 97 -6.84 -7.14 -3.10
C LYS A 97 -5.36 -6.86 -3.37
N THR A 98 -5.03 -6.02 -4.36
CA THR A 98 -3.62 -5.70 -4.67
C THR A 98 -2.95 -4.87 -3.59
N HIS A 99 -3.74 -4.16 -2.77
CA HIS A 99 -3.25 -3.32 -1.70
C HIS A 99 -3.86 -3.70 -0.35
N ALA A 100 -3.10 -3.48 0.73
CA ALA A 100 -3.58 -3.71 2.09
C ALA A 100 -3.06 -2.66 3.07
N GLY A 101 -3.91 -2.30 4.02
CA GLY A 101 -3.59 -1.43 5.13
C GLY A 101 -3.13 -2.23 6.33
N TYR A 102 -1.95 -1.91 6.84
CA TYR A 102 -1.43 -2.44 8.08
C TYR A 102 -1.40 -1.28 9.07
N PHE A 103 -2.39 -1.26 9.95
CA PHE A 103 -2.58 -0.20 10.94
C PHE A 103 -2.94 -0.83 12.28
N SER A 104 -2.84 -0.04 13.35
CA SER A 104 -3.39 -0.44 14.65
C SER A 104 -4.90 -0.66 14.51
N VAL A 105 -5.43 -1.64 15.24
CA VAL A 105 -6.87 -1.90 15.31
C VAL A 105 -7.38 -1.61 16.70
N ASP A 106 -8.56 -1.00 16.81
CA ASP A 106 -9.22 -0.81 18.09
C ASP A 106 -9.83 -2.13 18.60
N LYS A 107 -10.42 -2.09 19.80
CA LYS A 107 -11.08 -3.26 20.43
C LYS A 107 -12.29 -3.76 19.63
N GLN A 108 -12.79 -2.97 18.68
CA GLN A 108 -13.92 -3.28 17.81
C GLN A 108 -13.45 -3.79 16.43
N GLY A 109 -12.14 -3.83 16.17
CA GLY A 109 -11.54 -4.29 14.92
C GLY A 109 -11.41 -3.22 13.84
N ALA A 110 -11.72 -1.95 14.13
CA ALA A 110 -11.56 -0.87 13.17
C ALA A 110 -10.10 -0.38 13.13
N MET A 111 -9.60 -0.09 11.92
CA MET A 111 -8.27 0.51 11.74
C MET A 111 -8.26 1.93 12.31
N VAL A 112 -7.26 2.25 13.13
CA VAL A 112 -7.12 3.53 13.82
C VAL A 112 -5.70 4.06 13.79
N ASP A 113 -5.56 5.37 13.97
CA ASP A 113 -4.25 6.01 14.09
C ASP A 113 -3.46 5.43 15.26
N SER A 114 -2.19 5.09 15.00
CA SER A 114 -1.29 4.69 16.07
C SER A 114 -1.13 5.86 17.05
N LYS A 115 -1.39 5.62 18.34
CA LYS A 115 -1.18 6.61 19.39
C LYS A 115 0.33 6.80 19.59
N LEU A 116 0.95 7.58 18.72
CA LEU A 116 2.33 8.03 18.89
C LEU A 116 2.38 9.08 20.02
N SER A 117 2.14 8.67 21.27
CA SER A 117 2.46 9.51 22.41
C SER A 117 3.99 9.59 22.52
N ARG A 118 4.51 10.82 22.45
CA ARG A 118 5.95 11.18 22.45
C ARG A 118 6.73 10.80 23.72
N LYS A 119 6.22 9.89 24.56
CA LYS A 119 6.92 9.37 25.74
C LYS A 119 6.47 7.93 25.98
N GLU A 120 7.46 7.12 26.34
CA GLU A 120 7.36 5.78 26.91
C GLU A 120 7.26 4.61 25.92
N THR A 121 8.42 3.97 25.74
CA THR A 121 8.57 2.52 25.69
C THR A 121 7.64 1.86 26.71
N THR A 122 6.53 1.24 26.28
CA THR A 122 5.90 0.07 26.95
C THR A 122 4.67 -0.47 26.18
N THR A 123 4.87 -1.66 25.61
CA THR A 123 3.98 -2.85 25.65
C THR A 123 2.57 -2.88 25.03
N ASP A 124 2.00 -1.79 24.48
CA ASP A 124 0.75 -1.89 23.68
C ASP A 124 0.97 -1.63 22.17
N ASP A 125 2.21 -1.35 21.77
CA ASP A 125 2.64 -1.10 20.38
C ASP A 125 2.79 -2.41 19.57
N VAL A 126 1.69 -3.13 19.34
CA VAL A 126 1.64 -4.06 18.19
C VAL A 126 1.47 -3.20 16.94
N SER A 127 2.55 -2.50 16.60
CA SER A 127 2.60 -1.56 15.49
C SER A 127 2.28 -2.30 14.18
N ALA A 128 1.79 -1.57 13.18
CA ALA A 128 1.64 -2.04 11.80
C ALA A 128 2.82 -2.93 11.31
N TYR A 129 4.02 -2.61 11.78
CA TYR A 129 5.25 -3.37 11.58
C TYR A 129 5.15 -4.83 12.04
N ASP A 130 4.65 -5.12 13.24
CA ASP A 130 4.54 -6.50 13.76
C ASP A 130 3.54 -7.32 12.95
N LEU A 131 2.47 -6.70 12.47
CA LEU A 131 1.50 -7.34 11.60
C LEU A 131 2.12 -7.68 10.23
N ILE A 132 2.90 -6.77 9.65
CA ILE A 132 3.64 -7.04 8.40
C ILE A 132 4.70 -8.13 8.62
N MET A 133 5.42 -8.10 9.75
CA MET A 133 6.46 -9.09 10.07
C MET A 133 5.89 -10.49 10.33
N LYS A 134 4.76 -10.60 11.02
CA LYS A 134 4.05 -11.88 11.20
C LYS A 134 3.58 -12.46 9.87
N ASN A 135 3.19 -11.60 8.93
CA ASN A 135 2.71 -12.02 7.61
C ASN A 135 3.81 -11.99 6.54
N LYS A 136 5.09 -11.81 6.90
CA LYS A 136 6.17 -11.60 5.93
C LYS A 136 6.29 -12.76 4.95
N GLU A 137 6.31 -13.99 5.43
CA GLU A 137 6.44 -15.17 4.57
C GLU A 137 5.25 -15.30 3.61
N LEU A 138 4.03 -15.06 4.10
CA LEU A 138 2.83 -15.03 3.27
C LEU A 138 2.89 -13.92 2.22
N LEU A 139 3.35 -12.72 2.58
CA LEU A 139 3.51 -11.60 1.66
C LEU A 139 4.53 -11.87 0.54
N LEU A 140 5.45 -12.81 0.74
CA LEU A 140 6.45 -13.22 -0.24
C LEU A 140 5.97 -14.34 -1.16
N ASP A 141 4.85 -15.00 -0.83
CA ASP A 141 4.24 -15.99 -1.71
C ASP A 141 3.86 -15.35 -3.04
N ARG A 142 4.16 -16.05 -4.13
CA ARG A 142 3.94 -15.57 -5.49
C ARG A 142 2.57 -15.91 -6.02
N ASP A 143 1.89 -16.88 -5.41
CA ASP A 143 0.56 -17.26 -5.82
C ASP A 143 -0.41 -16.12 -5.48
N PRO A 144 -1.05 -15.48 -6.48
CA PRO A 144 -1.98 -14.39 -6.25
C PRO A 144 -3.25 -14.82 -5.50
N GLU A 145 -3.59 -16.11 -5.48
CA GLU A 145 -4.68 -16.64 -4.64
C GLU A 145 -4.31 -16.65 -3.15
N ILE A 146 -3.04 -16.95 -2.84
CA ILE A 146 -2.50 -16.98 -1.47
C ILE A 146 -2.15 -15.57 -0.99
N SER A 147 -1.52 -14.79 -1.87
CA SER A 147 -0.93 -13.51 -1.54
C SER A 147 -1.11 -12.51 -2.70
N PRO A 148 -2.31 -11.93 -2.85
CA PRO A 148 -2.57 -10.93 -3.89
C PRO A 148 -1.92 -9.57 -3.58
N VAL A 149 -1.57 -9.32 -2.31
CA VAL A 149 -1.08 -8.03 -1.83
C VAL A 149 0.33 -7.75 -2.36
N ARG A 150 0.47 -6.58 -2.97
CA ARG A 150 1.72 -6.04 -3.52
C ARG A 150 2.02 -4.63 -3.05
N PHE A 151 0.99 -3.88 -2.69
CA PHE A 151 1.11 -2.53 -2.16
C PHE A 151 0.64 -2.48 -0.71
N ILE A 152 1.45 -1.90 0.16
CA ILE A 152 1.21 -1.90 1.60
C ILE A 152 1.08 -0.45 2.05
N PHE A 153 0.07 -0.14 2.86
CA PHE A 153 -0.11 1.18 3.49
C PHE A 153 0.13 1.07 5.00
N SER A 154 0.89 2.01 5.58
CA SER A 154 1.26 2.02 7.00
C SER A 154 1.57 3.43 7.52
N HIS A 155 1.58 3.67 8.84
CA HIS A 155 1.98 4.96 9.44
C HIS A 155 3.48 5.17 9.59
N SER A 156 4.24 4.10 9.83
CA SER A 156 5.58 4.22 10.43
C SER A 156 6.65 3.82 9.44
N ALA A 157 7.64 4.69 9.25
CA ALA A 157 8.91 4.32 8.63
C ALA A 157 9.43 3.06 9.33
N LEU A 158 9.83 2.08 8.53
CA LEU A 158 10.26 0.79 9.03
C LEU A 158 11.46 1.01 9.95
N ARG A 159 11.41 0.41 11.15
CA ARG A 159 12.55 0.40 12.06
C ARG A 159 13.68 -0.44 11.46
N GLU A 160 14.92 -0.24 11.95
CA GLU A 160 16.02 -1.18 11.70
C GLU A 160 15.55 -2.62 11.96
N GLY A 161 15.75 -3.52 10.98
CA GLY A 161 15.27 -4.90 11.01
C GLY A 161 14.25 -5.26 9.93
N TRP A 162 13.67 -4.28 9.23
CA TRP A 162 13.03 -4.54 7.95
C TRP A 162 14.08 -4.67 6.84
N ASP A 163 14.66 -5.84 6.75
CA ASP A 163 15.38 -6.29 5.55
C ASP A 163 14.45 -7.28 4.84
N ASN A 164 13.47 -6.74 4.13
CA ASN A 164 12.69 -7.54 3.19
C ASN A 164 13.31 -7.31 1.80
N PRO A 165 14.04 -8.30 1.25
CA PRO A 165 14.72 -8.13 -0.04
C PRO A 165 13.74 -7.85 -1.19
N ASN A 166 12.45 -8.08 -0.96
CA ASN A 166 11.41 -7.96 -1.96
C ASN A 166 10.65 -6.63 -1.89
N VAL A 167 11.02 -5.70 -1.00
CA VAL A 167 10.42 -4.37 -1.03
C VAL A 167 11.35 -3.41 -1.73
N PHE A 168 10.91 -2.97 -2.90
CA PHE A 168 11.75 -2.22 -3.84
C PHE A 168 11.46 -0.73 -3.86
N GLN A 169 10.29 -0.31 -3.37
CA GLN A 169 9.88 1.09 -3.36
C GLN A 169 9.22 1.44 -2.04
N ILE A 170 9.62 2.60 -1.53
CA ILE A 170 9.04 3.21 -0.34
C ILE A 170 8.63 4.63 -0.74
N CYS A 171 7.35 4.93 -0.61
CA CYS A 171 6.77 6.23 -0.91
C CYS A 171 6.18 6.84 0.36
N THR A 172 6.58 8.07 0.69
CA THR A 172 6.06 8.79 1.86
C THR A 172 5.08 9.87 1.43
N LEU A 173 3.80 9.68 1.77
CA LEU A 173 2.69 10.59 1.45
C LEU A 173 2.37 11.58 2.60
N LYS A 174 3.23 11.66 3.62
CA LYS A 174 3.03 12.54 4.80
C LYS A 174 3.15 14.02 4.44
N GLN A 175 2.31 14.85 5.05
CA GLN A 175 2.49 16.31 4.99
C GLN A 175 3.87 16.70 5.54
N SER A 176 4.66 17.36 4.71
CA SER A 176 5.84 18.09 5.16
C SER A 176 5.32 19.33 5.89
N SER A 177 5.28 19.31 7.21
CA SER A 177 5.17 20.56 7.98
C SER A 177 6.48 21.32 7.77
N SER A 178 6.51 22.25 6.81
CA SER A 178 7.52 23.31 6.76
C SER A 178 7.21 24.37 7.80
#